data_AF-A0A3S0MKU6-F1
#
_entry.id   AF-A0A3S0MKU6-F1
#
_cell.length_a   1.000
_cell.length_b   1.000
_cell.length_c   1.000
_cell.angle_alpha   90.00
_cell.angle_beta   90.00
_cell.angle_gamma   90.00
#
_symmetry.space_group_name_H-M   'P 1'
#
loop_
_entity.id
_entity.type
_entity.pdbx_description
1 polymer ?
#
loop_
_entity_poly.entity_id
_entity_poly.type
_entity_poly.pdbx_seq_one_letter_code
_entity_poly.pdbx_strand_id
1 'polypeptide(L)'
;KLNYEGKEDEIVKSIEAGNVSLPLSGTLINGGQNLFGFKTALQFGRLTVTSVFSQQKGESSVVRLEKGAQKQEFEISIDKYESNRHFFLSHYFRKNYDKALRDLPIINSDVNIVKVEVWVT
;
A
#
# COMPACT_ATOMS: atom_id res chain seq x y z
N LYS A 1 -20.76 -18.34 -15.11
CA LYS A 1 -19.54 -18.55 -15.90
C LYS A 1 -19.94 -19.35 -17.12
N LEU A 2 -19.80 -18.80 -18.31
CA LEU A 2 -19.99 -19.53 -19.57
C LEU A 2 -18.60 -19.98 -20.02
N ASN A 3 -18.45 -21.27 -20.35
CA ASN A 3 -17.22 -21.82 -20.90
C ASN A 3 -17.58 -22.70 -22.09
N TYR A 4 -16.92 -22.46 -23.21
CA TYR A 4 -16.95 -23.32 -24.39
C TYR A 4 -15.53 -23.78 -24.67
N GLU A 5 -15.37 -25.09 -24.85
CA GLU A 5 -14.12 -25.72 -25.26
C GLU A 5 -14.32 -26.28 -26.67
N GLY A 6 -13.46 -25.84 -27.58
CA GLY A 6 -13.48 -26.32 -28.96
C GLY A 6 -12.81 -27.69 -29.09
N LYS A 7 -13.09 -28.37 -30.18
CA LYS A 7 -12.52 -29.70 -30.49
C LYS A 7 -11.04 -29.60 -30.88
N GLU A 8 -10.36 -30.75 -30.96
CA GLU A 8 -8.92 -30.80 -31.31
C GLU A 8 -8.59 -30.14 -32.65
N ASP A 9 -9.48 -30.25 -33.64
CA ASP A 9 -9.26 -29.71 -34.99
C ASP A 9 -9.74 -28.26 -35.16
N GLU A 10 -10.39 -27.67 -34.16
CA GLU A 10 -10.96 -26.33 -34.26
C GLU A 10 -9.92 -25.24 -33.96
N ILE A 11 -9.98 -24.13 -34.68
CA ILE A 11 -9.12 -22.95 -34.43
C ILE A 11 -9.47 -22.34 -33.07
N VAL A 12 -10.76 -22.25 -32.76
CA VAL A 12 -11.22 -21.79 -31.45
C VAL A 12 -10.98 -22.90 -30.44
N LYS A 13 -10.11 -22.64 -29.46
CA LYS A 13 -9.81 -23.60 -28.38
C LYS A 13 -10.68 -23.35 -27.16
N SER A 14 -10.88 -22.09 -26.78
CA SER A 14 -11.81 -21.77 -25.70
C SER A 14 -12.45 -20.40 -25.83
N ILE A 15 -13.68 -20.31 -25.33
CA ILE A 15 -14.39 -19.05 -25.11
C ILE A 15 -14.94 -19.07 -23.68
N GLU A 16 -14.46 -18.14 -22.87
CA GLU A 16 -14.90 -17.97 -21.48
C GLU A 16 -15.59 -16.61 -21.31
N ALA A 17 -16.71 -16.56 -20.61
CA ALA A 17 -17.36 -15.30 -20.20
C ALA A 17 -17.72 -15.30 -18.71
N GLY A 18 -17.44 -14.18 -18.05
CA GLY A 18 -17.59 -13.97 -16.60
C GLY A 18 -16.24 -13.73 -15.94
N ASN A 19 -15.97 -14.43 -14.83
CA ASN A 19 -14.67 -14.36 -14.15
C ASN A 19 -13.63 -15.15 -14.94
N VAL A 20 -12.69 -14.44 -15.57
CA VAL A 20 -11.60 -14.97 -16.38
C VAL A 20 -10.26 -14.61 -15.74
N SER A 21 -9.24 -15.42 -16.02
CA SER A 21 -7.85 -15.14 -15.64
C SER A 21 -6.95 -15.26 -16.86
N LEU A 22 -5.93 -14.40 -16.90
CA LEU A 22 -4.90 -14.42 -17.93
C LEU A 22 -3.53 -14.44 -17.26
N PRO A 23 -3.07 -15.59 -16.74
CA PRO A 23 -1.72 -15.69 -16.24
C PRO A 23 -0.73 -15.52 -17.40
N LEU A 24 0.18 -14.56 -17.29
CA LEU A 24 1.30 -14.37 -18.22
C LEU A 24 2.59 -14.85 -17.56
N SER A 25 3.45 -15.52 -18.32
CA SER A 25 4.72 -16.07 -17.79
C SER A 25 5.84 -15.03 -17.64
N GLY A 26 5.63 -13.81 -18.13
CA GLY A 26 6.62 -12.72 -18.08
C GLY A 26 6.58 -11.95 -16.76
N THR A 27 7.72 -11.38 -16.36
CA THR A 27 7.85 -10.58 -15.14
C THR A 27 7.56 -9.09 -15.34
N LEU A 28 7.61 -8.61 -16.59
CA LEU A 28 7.39 -7.19 -16.93
C LEU A 28 5.92 -6.84 -17.11
N ILE A 29 5.12 -7.78 -17.62
CA ILE A 29 3.68 -7.62 -17.80
C ILE A 29 3.00 -8.66 -16.93
N ASN A 30 2.51 -8.21 -15.78
CA ASN A 30 1.74 -9.05 -14.89
C ASN A 30 0.34 -9.24 -15.47
N GLY A 31 0.03 -10.49 -15.84
CA GLY A 31 -1.29 -10.86 -16.30
C GLY A 31 -2.35 -10.66 -15.22
N GLY A 32 -3.46 -10.01 -15.57
CA GLY A 32 -4.55 -9.75 -14.62
C GLY A 32 -5.22 -11.05 -14.15
N GLN A 33 -5.40 -11.16 -12.83
CA GLN A 33 -6.20 -12.22 -12.20
C GLN A 33 -7.56 -11.63 -11.77
N ASN A 34 -8.61 -12.47 -11.72
CA ASN A 34 -9.97 -12.09 -11.32
C ASN A 34 -10.58 -10.95 -12.16
N LEU A 35 -10.49 -11.09 -13.48
CA LEU A 35 -11.04 -10.15 -14.43
C LEU A 35 -12.49 -10.52 -14.75
N PHE A 36 -13.41 -9.54 -14.79
CA PHE A 36 -14.77 -9.80 -15.25
C PHE A 36 -14.89 -9.39 -16.73
N GLY A 37 -15.10 -10.35 -17.62
CA GLY A 37 -15.13 -10.09 -19.06
C GLY A 37 -15.28 -11.32 -19.93
N PHE A 38 -14.82 -11.21 -21.17
CA PHE A 38 -14.75 -12.31 -22.12
C PHE A 38 -13.30 -12.61 -22.50
N LYS A 39 -12.97 -13.90 -22.60
CA LYS A 39 -11.65 -14.41 -23.00
C LYS A 39 -11.84 -15.41 -24.13
N THR A 40 -11.01 -15.31 -25.16
CA THR A 40 -10.98 -16.24 -26.29
C THR A 40 -9.56 -16.72 -26.53
N ALA A 41 -9.39 -18.03 -26.74
CA ALA A 41 -8.13 -18.64 -27.12
C ALA A 41 -8.26 -19.26 -28.51
N LEU A 42 -7.39 -18.85 -29.42
CA LEU A 42 -7.32 -19.33 -30.79
C LEU A 42 -5.96 -19.99 -31.02
N GLN A 43 -5.92 -21.11 -31.74
CA GLN A 43 -4.69 -21.80 -32.07
C GLN A 43 -4.59 -22.05 -33.57
N PHE A 44 -3.53 -21.51 -34.17
CA PHE A 44 -3.19 -21.68 -35.58
C PHE A 44 -1.90 -22.51 -35.66
N GLY A 45 -2.06 -23.84 -35.65
CA GLY A 45 -0.92 -24.77 -35.57
C GLY A 45 -0.11 -24.57 -34.28
N ARG A 46 1.08 -23.97 -34.38
CA ARG A 46 1.96 -23.66 -33.23
C ARG A 46 1.79 -22.25 -32.66
N LEU A 47 1.02 -21.39 -33.31
CA LEU A 47 0.73 -20.03 -32.85
C LEU A 47 -0.53 -20.03 -32.00
N THR A 48 -0.42 -19.59 -30.76
CA THR A 48 -1.58 -19.39 -29.87
C THR A 48 -1.83 -17.90 -29.68
N VAL A 49 -3.05 -17.47 -30.00
CA VAL A 49 -3.51 -16.09 -29.81
C VAL A 49 -4.58 -16.10 -28.73
N THR A 50 -4.31 -15.45 -27.61
CA THR A 50 -5.27 -15.30 -26.52
C THR A 50 -5.69 -13.85 -26.41
N SER A 51 -6.98 -13.58 -26.57
CA SER A 51 -7.57 -12.24 -26.45
C SER A 51 -8.45 -12.18 -25.21
N VAL A 52 -8.32 -11.09 -24.45
CA VAL A 52 -9.13 -10.83 -23.25
C VAL A 52 -9.63 -9.41 -23.29
N PHE A 53 -10.94 -9.24 -23.14
CA PHE A 53 -11.56 -7.94 -22.89
C PHE A 53 -12.29 -8.02 -21.58
N SER A 54 -11.86 -7.23 -20.61
CA SER A 54 -12.34 -7.36 -19.25
C SER A 54 -12.24 -6.09 -18.46
N GLN A 55 -13.17 -5.91 -17.53
CA GLN A 55 -13.08 -4.92 -16.49
C GLN A 55 -12.35 -5.52 -15.28
N GLN A 56 -11.23 -4.92 -14.90
CA GLN A 56 -10.53 -5.27 -13.68
C GLN A 56 -11.34 -4.73 -12.48
N LYS A 57 -11.88 -5.64 -11.66
CA LYS A 57 -12.60 -5.28 -10.43
C LYS A 57 -11.72 -5.30 -9.18
N GLY A 58 -10.50 -5.83 -9.28
CA GLY A 58 -9.57 -5.96 -8.16
C GLY A 58 -8.49 -4.87 -8.17
N GLU A 59 -8.26 -4.27 -7.02
CA GLU A 59 -7.11 -3.40 -6.77
C GLU A 59 -5.90 -4.26 -6.37
N SER A 60 -4.75 -4.04 -7.01
CA SER A 60 -3.51 -4.74 -6.64
C SER A 60 -2.78 -3.91 -5.59
N SER A 61 -2.67 -4.46 -4.37
CA SER A 61 -1.89 -3.83 -3.30
C SER A 61 -0.58 -4.60 -3.10
N VAL A 62 0.55 -3.93 -3.32
CA VAL A 62 1.88 -4.49 -3.10
C VAL A 62 2.31 -4.15 -1.68
N VAL A 63 2.24 -5.13 -0.79
CA VAL A 63 2.78 -4.99 0.57
C VAL A 63 4.24 -5.41 0.56
N ARG A 64 5.14 -4.47 0.86
CA ARG A 64 6.57 -4.77 1.04
C ARG A 64 6.82 -5.22 2.48
N LEU A 65 7.14 -6.50 2.66
CA LEU A 65 7.58 -7.06 3.93
C LEU A 65 9.10 -7.02 3.99
N GLU A 66 9.67 -6.24 4.90
CA GLU A 66 11.10 -6.23 5.17
C GLU A 66 11.38 -6.94 6.50
N LYS A 67 12.18 -8.00 6.48
CA LYS A 67 12.63 -8.75 7.68
C LYS A 67 11.48 -9.16 8.64
N GLY A 68 10.32 -9.55 8.09
CA GLY A 68 9.19 -10.03 8.88
C GLY A 68 8.28 -8.94 9.48
N ALA A 69 8.57 -7.66 9.24
CA ALA A 69 7.70 -6.55 9.62
C ALA A 69 7.18 -5.83 8.37
N GLN A 70 5.88 -5.47 8.40
CA GLN A 70 5.31 -4.55 7.44
C GLN A 70 5.79 -3.14 7.79
N LYS A 71 6.61 -2.54 6.93
CA LYS A 71 6.95 -1.12 7.05
C LYS A 71 5.89 -0.30 6.34
N GLN A 72 5.31 0.66 7.05
CA GLN A 72 4.48 1.71 6.44
C GLN A 72 5.33 2.97 6.35
N GLU A 73 5.57 3.43 5.13
CA GLU A 73 6.18 4.75 4.92
C GLU A 73 5.17 5.82 5.35
N PHE A 74 5.65 6.82 6.08
CA PHE A 74 4.85 7.97 6.48
C PHE A 74 5.60 9.25 6.08
N GLU A 75 4.84 10.24 5.67
CA GLU A 75 5.35 11.57 5.35
C GLU A 75 4.66 12.58 6.26
N ILE A 76 5.46 13.34 7.01
CA ILE A 76 4.98 14.41 7.88
C ILE A 76 5.50 15.72 7.29
N SER A 77 4.57 16.57 6.87
CA SER A 77 4.88 17.90 6.37
C SER A 77 5.27 18.83 7.53
N ILE A 78 6.16 19.78 7.29
CA ILE A 78 6.72 20.66 8.35
C ILE A 78 5.62 21.50 9.03
N ASP A 79 4.56 21.83 8.30
CA ASP A 79 3.38 22.55 8.77
C ASP A 79 2.39 21.66 9.55
N LYS A 80 2.49 20.33 9.43
CA LYS A 80 1.66 19.37 10.18
C LYS A 80 2.19 19.16 11.60
N TYR A 81 2.32 20.25 12.36
CA TYR A 81 2.59 20.17 13.78
C TYR A 81 1.33 19.77 14.57
N GLU A 82 1.51 19.09 15.69
CA GLU A 82 0.40 18.69 16.56
C GLU A 82 -0.12 19.90 17.33
N SER A 83 -1.19 20.51 16.82
CA SER A 83 -1.84 21.65 17.44
C SER A 83 -2.51 21.28 18.77
N ASN A 84 -2.37 22.14 19.78
CA ASN A 84 -3.03 22.03 21.09
C ASN A 84 -2.80 20.70 21.82
N ARG A 85 -1.70 20.00 21.52
CA ARG A 85 -1.36 18.72 22.16
C ARG A 85 -0.21 18.84 23.16
N HIS A 86 0.77 19.69 22.88
CA HIS A 86 1.97 19.86 23.70
C HIS A 86 2.06 21.28 24.24
N PHE A 87 2.24 21.42 25.54
CA PHE A 87 2.26 22.71 26.23
C PHE A 87 3.51 22.83 27.11
N PHE A 88 4.11 24.02 27.13
CA PHE A 88 5.10 24.36 28.13
C PHE A 88 4.40 24.69 29.45
N LEU A 89 4.92 24.19 30.57
CA LEU A 89 4.36 24.48 31.89
C LEU A 89 4.45 25.96 32.28
N SER A 90 5.43 26.68 31.73
CA SER A 90 5.62 28.11 31.94
C SER A 90 6.54 28.72 30.89
N HIS A 91 6.59 30.05 30.84
CA HIS A 91 7.53 30.78 29.98
C HIS A 91 9.00 30.48 30.29
N TYR A 92 9.34 30.08 31.52
CA TYR A 92 10.70 29.68 31.88
C TYR A 92 11.15 28.47 31.06
N PHE A 93 10.31 27.42 31.00
CA PHE A 93 10.63 26.22 30.23
C PHE A 93 10.73 26.51 28.74
N ARG A 94 9.84 27.36 28.19
CA ARG A 94 9.91 27.75 26.77
C ARG A 94 11.24 28.43 26.41
N LYS A 95 11.71 29.35 27.25
CA LYS A 95 12.95 30.12 27.00
C LYS A 95 14.22 29.29 27.16
N ASN A 96 14.19 28.24 27.96
CA ASN A 96 15.36 27.41 28.26
C ASN A 96 15.36 26.06 27.52
N TYR A 97 14.28 25.66 26.85
CA TYR A 97 14.13 24.36 26.19
C TYR A 97 15.32 24.02 25.26
N ASP A 98 15.63 24.89 24.30
CA ASP A 98 16.68 24.65 23.31
C ASP A 98 18.09 24.64 23.93
N LYS A 99 18.28 25.35 25.05
CA LYS A 99 19.56 25.36 25.79
C LYS A 99 19.72 24.09 26.62
N ALA A 100 18.65 23.65 27.28
CA ALA A 100 18.63 22.46 28.11
C ALA A 100 18.84 21.17 27.30
N LEU A 101 18.43 21.16 26.02
CA LEU A 101 18.53 20.00 25.12
C LEU A 101 19.67 20.12 24.10
N ARG A 102 20.64 21.01 24.31
CA ARG A 102 21.74 21.21 23.36
C ARG A 102 22.64 19.98 23.21
N ASP A 103 22.87 19.26 24.32
CA ASP A 103 23.85 18.17 24.40
C ASP A 103 23.17 16.81 24.64
N LEU A 104 22.06 16.55 23.90
CA LEU A 104 21.34 15.28 23.97
C LEU A 104 22.29 14.07 23.85
N PRO A 105 22.14 13.04 24.69
CA PRO A 105 20.99 12.75 25.57
C PRO A 105 21.05 13.38 26.98
N ILE A 106 22.09 14.15 27.30
CA ILE A 106 22.22 14.78 28.63
C ILE A 106 21.33 16.03 28.66
N ILE A 107 20.43 16.11 29.64
CA ILE A 107 19.52 17.26 29.82
C ILE A 107 20.17 18.25 30.78
N ASN A 108 20.57 19.41 30.26
CA ASN A 108 21.20 20.50 31.02
C ASN A 108 20.13 21.38 31.71
N SER A 109 19.42 20.82 32.68
CA SER A 109 18.42 21.54 33.48
C SER A 109 18.49 21.12 34.94
N ASP A 110 18.67 22.08 35.83
CA ASP A 110 18.67 21.85 37.29
C ASP A 110 17.25 21.73 37.88
N VAL A 111 16.22 21.96 37.06
CA VAL A 111 14.81 21.93 37.49
C VAL A 111 14.27 20.50 37.48
N ASN A 112 13.80 20.05 38.64
CA ASN A 112 13.06 18.79 38.79
C ASN A 112 11.58 19.06 39.10
N ILE A 113 10.68 18.51 38.28
CA ILE A 113 9.22 18.68 38.43
C ILE A 113 8.68 17.50 39.25
N VAL A 114 8.29 17.75 40.50
CA VAL A 114 7.84 16.70 41.43
C VAL A 114 6.33 16.45 41.33
N LYS A 115 5.53 17.48 41.03
CA LYS A 115 4.08 17.39 40.95
C LYS A 115 3.54 18.32 39.86
N VAL A 116 2.57 17.83 39.08
CA VAL A 116 1.82 18.62 38.10
C VAL A 116 0.34 18.31 38.30
N GLU A 117 -0.48 19.34 38.44
CA GLU A 117 -1.94 19.22 38.44
C GLU A 117 -2.48 19.97 37.23
N VAL A 118 -3.32 19.30 36.45
CA VAL A 118 -3.93 19.85 35.23
C VAL A 118 -5.43 19.80 35.40
N TRP A 119 -6.08 20.94 35.25
CA TRP A 119 -7.52 21.07 35.28
C TRP A 119 -8.00 21.42 33.89
N VAL A 120 -8.90 20.60 33.35
CA VAL A 120 -9.52 20.81 32.04
C VAL A 120 -11.00 21.09 32.28
N THR A 121 -11.52 22.10 31.60
CA THR A 121 -12.95 22.46 31.60
C THR A 121 -13.71 21.70 30.53
#